data_AF-A0A970TEU9-F1
#
_entry.id   AF-A0A970TEU9-F1
#
_cell.length_a   1.000
_cell.length_b   1.000
_cell.length_c   1.000
_cell.angle_alpha   90.00
_cell.angle_beta   90.00
_cell.angle_gamma   90.00
#
_symmetry.space_group_name_H-M   'P 1'
#
loop_
_entity.id
_entity.type
_entity.pdbx_description
1 polymer ?
#
loop_
_entity_poly.entity_id
_entity_poly.type
_entity_poly.pdbx_seq_one_letter_code
_entity_poly.pdbx_strand_id
1 'polypeptide(L)'
;MLRTSTVIVSVTLLFGVWAMAQEEAAPTEPKVNLTAQETPVAEVAAEVTAQTGVQVAITDNTDKDLTGALEDKTVEEAVKLLAAGAHASWLRVYMLETAPPEEPYTAAELLQMVSEARDSFWEGMDEEQRRALYETWRARLTPEGEEP
;
A
#
# COMPACT_ATOMS: atom_id res chain seq x y z
N MET A 1 71.36 -13.03 26.39
CA MET A 1 70.43 -14.12 26.75
C MET A 1 69.43 -14.28 25.62
N LEU A 2 69.67 -15.24 24.71
CA LEU A 2 68.72 -15.67 23.68
C LEU A 2 67.80 -16.75 24.27
N ARG A 3 66.50 -16.67 23.99
CA ARG A 3 65.62 -17.86 23.93
C ARG A 3 64.64 -17.74 22.77
N THR A 4 64.92 -18.56 21.78
CA THR A 4 64.10 -19.12 20.71
C THR A 4 62.77 -19.69 21.22
N SER A 5 61.74 -19.70 20.35
CA SER A 5 60.66 -20.71 20.17
C SER A 5 59.31 -20.02 19.87
N THR A 6 58.38 -20.46 19.05
CA THR A 6 58.24 -21.50 18.01
C THR A 6 56.88 -21.18 17.38
N VAL A 7 56.80 -21.06 16.07
CA VAL A 7 55.53 -20.91 15.34
C VAL A 7 54.81 -22.27 15.36
N ILE A 8 53.56 -22.29 15.83
CA ILE A 8 52.66 -23.45 15.67
C ILE A 8 51.46 -22.97 14.86
N VAL A 9 51.45 -23.38 13.59
CA VAL A 9 50.27 -23.39 12.72
C VAL A 9 49.46 -24.63 13.10
N SER A 10 48.22 -24.45 13.55
CA SER A 10 47.26 -25.54 13.68
C SER A 10 46.02 -25.20 12.87
N VAL A 11 46.06 -25.63 11.61
CA VAL A 11 44.90 -26.01 10.82
C VAL A 11 44.08 -27.01 11.64
N THR A 12 42.77 -26.84 11.71
CA THR A 12 41.68 -27.83 11.59
C THR A 12 40.49 -27.38 12.44
N LEU A 13 39.34 -27.13 11.78
CA LEU A 13 38.01 -27.68 12.09
C LEU A 13 36.92 -26.90 11.36
N LEU A 14 36.73 -27.28 10.09
CA LEU A 14 35.48 -27.08 9.36
C LEU A 14 34.39 -27.90 10.07
N PHE A 15 33.76 -27.33 11.10
CA PHE A 15 32.49 -27.84 11.61
C PHE A 15 31.36 -27.07 10.95
N GLY A 16 30.52 -27.82 10.24
CA GLY A 16 29.37 -27.32 9.51
C GLY A 16 28.46 -26.49 10.42
N VAL A 17 28.33 -25.22 10.07
CA VAL A 17 27.13 -24.47 10.39
C VAL A 17 26.06 -25.04 9.48
N TRP A 18 25.38 -26.07 9.99
CA TRP A 18 24.02 -26.40 9.56
C TRP A 18 23.25 -25.10 9.65
N ALA A 19 22.98 -24.47 8.50
CA ALA A 19 22.09 -23.35 8.42
C ALA A 19 20.79 -23.82 9.05
N MET A 20 20.50 -23.30 10.24
CA MET A 20 19.16 -23.37 10.79
C MET A 20 18.28 -22.67 9.77
N ALA A 21 17.60 -23.45 8.95
CA ALA A 21 16.39 -23.02 8.30
C ALA A 21 15.45 -22.65 9.46
N GLN A 22 15.45 -21.37 9.84
CA GLN A 22 14.32 -20.81 10.54
C GLN A 22 13.14 -21.03 9.60
N GLU A 23 12.21 -21.88 10.03
CA GLU A 23 10.86 -21.90 9.51
C GLU A 23 10.29 -20.53 9.84
N GLU A 24 10.50 -19.58 8.94
CA GLU A 24 9.96 -18.23 9.01
C GLU A 24 8.44 -18.41 9.00
N ALA A 25 7.81 -18.25 10.17
CA ALA A 25 6.38 -18.34 10.31
C ALA A 25 5.75 -17.46 9.22
N ALA A 26 4.87 -18.05 8.41
CA ALA A 26 4.23 -17.33 7.31
C ALA A 26 3.67 -16.01 7.86
N PRO A 27 4.00 -14.86 7.26
CA PRO A 27 3.58 -13.57 7.79
C PRO A 27 2.05 -13.56 7.87
N THR A 28 1.53 -13.45 9.09
CA THR A 28 0.10 -13.30 9.33
C THR A 28 -0.36 -11.98 8.73
N GLU A 29 -1.38 -12.03 7.87
CA GLU A 29 -1.96 -10.83 7.27
C GLU A 29 -2.36 -9.83 8.38
N PRO A 30 -1.95 -8.55 8.28
CA PRO A 30 -2.25 -7.56 9.31
C PRO A 30 -3.76 -7.32 9.41
N LYS A 31 -4.23 -7.20 10.65
CA LYS A 31 -5.64 -6.99 10.99
C LYS A 31 -5.87 -5.59 11.53
N VAL A 32 -7.01 -5.02 11.17
CA VAL A 32 -7.46 -3.70 11.59
C VAL A 32 -8.52 -3.84 12.68
N ASN A 33 -8.27 -3.18 13.80
CA ASN A 33 -9.22 -3.05 14.91
C ASN A 33 -9.26 -1.59 15.35
N LEU A 34 -10.40 -0.91 15.15
CA LEU A 34 -10.56 0.49 15.55
C LEU A 34 -12.02 0.83 15.81
N THR A 35 -12.24 1.85 16.64
CA THR A 35 -13.54 2.48 16.85
C THR A 35 -13.42 3.95 16.52
N ALA A 36 -14.35 4.46 15.73
CA ALA A 36 -14.46 5.85 15.33
C ALA A 36 -15.79 6.42 15.82
N GLN A 37 -15.76 7.67 16.29
CA GLN A 37 -16.94 8.42 16.70
C GLN A 37 -16.76 9.84 16.19
N GLU A 38 -17.51 10.20 15.15
CA GLU A 38 -17.37 11.49 14.44
C GLU A 38 -15.90 11.81 14.12
N THR A 39 -15.17 10.81 13.62
CA THR A 39 -13.73 10.91 13.37
C THR A 39 -13.46 11.17 11.89
N PRO A 40 -12.64 12.17 11.51
CA PRO A 40 -12.31 12.43 10.12
C PRO A 40 -11.77 11.17 9.43
N VAL A 41 -12.26 10.87 8.22
CA VAL A 41 -11.86 9.68 7.46
C VAL A 41 -10.34 9.62 7.22
N ALA A 42 -9.69 10.77 7.11
CA ALA A 42 -8.23 10.86 7.02
C ALA A 42 -7.52 10.35 8.28
N GLU A 43 -8.06 10.64 9.47
CA GLU A 43 -7.53 10.13 10.73
C GLU A 43 -7.77 8.62 10.86
N VAL A 44 -8.95 8.13 10.47
CA VAL A 44 -9.24 6.69 10.44
C VAL A 44 -8.30 5.96 9.49
N ALA A 45 -8.02 6.53 8.31
CA ALA A 45 -7.06 5.98 7.35
C ALA A 45 -5.63 5.95 7.90
N ALA A 46 -5.21 7.02 8.58
CA ALA A 46 -3.89 7.09 9.23
C ALA A 46 -3.73 5.99 10.30
N GLU A 47 -4.78 5.70 11.08
CA GLU A 47 -4.79 4.62 12.05
C GLU A 47 -4.65 3.24 11.38
N VAL A 48 -5.35 3.01 10.25
CA VAL A 48 -5.18 1.78 9.45
C VAL A 48 -3.73 1.63 8.99
N THR A 49 -3.11 2.71 8.53
CA THR A 49 -1.69 2.70 8.15
C THR A 49 -0.78 2.41 9.33
N ALA A 50 -1.03 3.01 10.50
CA ALA A 50 -0.26 2.76 11.71
C ALA A 50 -0.31 1.30 12.17
N GLN A 51 -1.47 0.66 12.10
CA GLN A 51 -1.64 -0.75 12.52
C GLN A 51 -1.02 -1.75 11.54
N THR A 52 -1.00 -1.43 10.25
CA THR A 52 -0.74 -2.44 9.20
C THR A 52 0.51 -2.19 8.37
N GLY A 53 1.07 -0.98 8.43
CA GLY A 53 2.16 -0.53 7.56
C GLY A 53 1.72 -0.27 6.11
N VAL A 54 0.47 -0.59 5.75
CA VAL A 54 -0.08 -0.31 4.41
C VAL A 54 -0.50 1.14 4.33
N GLN A 55 0.05 1.87 3.38
CA GLN A 55 -0.28 3.28 3.15
C GLN A 55 -1.71 3.41 2.62
N VAL A 56 -2.57 4.12 3.35
CA VAL A 56 -3.95 4.43 2.96
C VAL A 56 -4.07 5.94 2.84
N ALA A 57 -4.21 6.42 1.61
CA ALA A 57 -4.35 7.83 1.32
C ALA A 57 -5.82 8.21 1.09
N ILE A 58 -6.20 9.40 1.59
CA ILE A 58 -7.49 10.03 1.33
C ILE A 58 -7.25 11.23 0.42
N THR A 59 -8.08 11.41 -0.60
CA THR A 59 -7.99 12.58 -1.49
C THR A 59 -8.57 13.81 -0.82
N ASP A 60 -8.07 14.99 -1.17
CA ASP A 60 -8.51 16.29 -0.61
C ASP A 60 -10.03 16.55 -0.75
N ASN A 61 -10.68 15.89 -1.70
CA ASN A 61 -12.12 16.04 -1.94
C ASN A 61 -12.99 15.13 -1.05
N THR A 62 -12.38 14.33 -0.16
CA THR A 62 -13.08 13.39 0.72
C THR A 62 -12.99 13.86 2.17
N ASP A 63 -13.79 14.87 2.50
CA ASP A 63 -13.91 15.42 3.86
C ASP A 63 -15.21 14.91 4.51
N LYS A 64 -15.09 13.81 5.26
CA LYS A 64 -16.20 13.10 5.91
C LYS A 64 -15.77 12.58 7.27
N ASP A 65 -16.68 12.67 8.23
CA ASP A 65 -16.53 12.04 9.53
C ASP A 65 -17.19 10.66 9.54
N LEU A 66 -16.51 9.69 10.14
CA LEU A 66 -16.95 8.31 10.26
C LEU A 66 -17.33 7.99 11.70
N THR A 67 -18.38 7.18 11.85
CA THR A 67 -18.78 6.58 13.12
C THR A 67 -19.00 5.09 12.93
N GLY A 68 -18.37 4.27 13.76
CA GLY A 68 -18.49 2.81 13.67
C GLY A 68 -17.29 2.09 14.28
N ALA A 69 -17.26 0.78 14.12
CA ALA A 69 -16.16 -0.07 14.59
C ALA A 69 -15.74 -1.05 13.51
N LEU A 70 -14.44 -1.33 13.46
CA LEU A 70 -13.83 -2.41 12.69
C LEU A 70 -13.24 -3.41 13.68
N GLU A 71 -13.57 -4.68 13.49
CA GLU A 71 -13.07 -5.80 14.28
C GLU A 71 -12.56 -6.88 13.34
N ASP A 72 -11.31 -7.29 13.54
CA ASP A 72 -10.61 -8.35 12.80
C ASP A 72 -10.71 -8.23 11.26
N LYS A 73 -10.65 -6.99 10.74
CA LYS A 73 -10.74 -6.73 9.30
C LYS A 73 -9.39 -6.83 8.63
N THR A 74 -9.35 -7.38 7.41
CA THR A 74 -8.18 -7.16 6.55
C THR A 74 -8.10 -5.69 6.14
N VAL A 75 -6.93 -5.24 5.69
CA VAL A 75 -6.77 -3.87 5.17
C VAL A 75 -7.76 -3.59 4.04
N GLU A 76 -8.00 -4.55 3.15
CA GLU A 76 -8.93 -4.38 2.03
C GLU A 76 -10.39 -4.20 2.50
N GLU A 77 -10.81 -5.01 3.48
CA GLU A 77 -12.15 -4.90 4.06
C GLU A 77 -12.33 -3.58 4.80
N ALA A 78 -11.32 -3.15 5.56
CA ALA A 78 -11.31 -1.86 6.23
C ALA A 78 -11.48 -0.71 5.22
N VAL A 79 -10.63 -0.65 4.18
CA VAL A 79 -10.68 0.40 3.15
C VAL A 79 -12.03 0.40 2.40
N LYS A 80 -12.60 -0.76 2.08
CA LYS A 80 -13.94 -0.87 1.49
C LYS A 80 -15.01 -0.25 2.39
N LEU A 81 -14.96 -0.50 3.68
CA LEU A 81 -15.91 0.02 4.66
C LEU A 81 -15.74 1.53 4.87
N LEU A 82 -14.49 2.02 4.92
CA LEU A 82 -14.18 3.45 4.97
C LEU A 82 -14.77 4.17 3.74
N ALA A 83 -14.53 3.63 2.54
CA ALA A 83 -15.06 4.18 1.30
C ALA A 83 -16.59 4.21 1.29
N ALA A 84 -17.24 3.12 1.71
CA ALA A 84 -18.69 3.06 1.84
C ALA A 84 -19.23 4.10 2.84
N GLY A 85 -18.61 4.22 4.01
CA GLY A 85 -18.99 5.19 5.04
C GLY A 85 -18.79 6.65 4.62
N ALA A 86 -17.76 6.91 3.81
CA ALA A 86 -17.49 8.24 3.25
C ALA A 86 -18.29 8.54 1.96
N HIS A 87 -19.11 7.60 1.47
CA HIS A 87 -19.78 7.68 0.17
C HIS A 87 -18.79 7.93 -0.99
N ALA A 88 -17.61 7.31 -0.91
CA ALA A 88 -16.53 7.44 -1.87
C ALA A 88 -16.25 6.11 -2.60
N SER A 89 -15.53 6.20 -3.71
CA SER A 89 -14.91 5.05 -4.36
C SER A 89 -13.49 4.84 -3.85
N TRP A 90 -12.98 3.62 -3.91
CA TRP A 90 -11.58 3.30 -3.58
C TRP A 90 -10.91 2.55 -4.73
N LEU A 91 -9.58 2.59 -4.72
CA LEU A 91 -8.73 1.83 -5.64
C LEU A 91 -7.50 1.29 -4.89
N ARG A 92 -6.89 0.23 -5.42
CA ARG A 92 -5.60 -0.29 -4.96
C ARG A 92 -4.54 -0.01 -6.01
N VAL A 93 -3.36 0.41 -5.56
CA VAL A 93 -2.18 0.62 -6.42
C VAL A 93 -1.08 -0.34 -6.01
N TYR A 94 -0.39 -0.87 -7.02
CA TYR A 94 0.87 -1.60 -6.86
C TYR A 94 1.94 -0.84 -7.65
N MET A 95 3.09 -0.61 -7.03
CA MET A 95 4.23 0.06 -7.66
C MET A 95 5.43 -0.88 -7.67
N LEU A 96 6.10 -0.95 -8.82
CA LEU A 96 7.32 -1.73 -9.00
C LEU A 96 8.44 -0.77 -9.39
N GLU A 97 9.50 -0.75 -8.60
CA GLU A 97 10.65 0.10 -8.81
C GLU A 97 11.92 -0.73 -9.02
N THR A 98 12.91 -0.13 -9.68
CA THR A 98 14.19 -0.77 -9.96
C THR A 98 15.06 -0.94 -8.71
N ALA A 99 14.80 -0.15 -7.68
CA ALA A 99 15.42 -0.22 -6.37
C ALA A 99 14.42 0.25 -5.31
N PRO A 100 14.48 -0.26 -4.07
CA PRO A 100 13.65 0.26 -2.98
C PRO A 100 14.03 1.70 -2.65
N PRO A 101 13.09 2.52 -2.15
CA PRO A 101 13.41 3.87 -1.71
C PRO A 101 14.29 3.85 -0.46
N GLU A 102 15.08 4.91 -0.23
CA GLU A 102 15.92 5.05 0.97
C GLU A 102 15.07 5.12 2.25
N GLU A 103 13.91 5.76 2.16
CA GLU A 103 12.89 5.83 3.20
C GLU A 103 11.55 5.29 2.66
N PRO A 104 10.73 4.58 3.47
CA PRO A 104 9.41 4.15 3.03
C PRO A 104 8.54 5.35 2.63
N TYR A 105 7.87 5.25 1.48
CA TYR A 105 6.94 6.29 1.06
C TYR A 105 5.80 6.48 2.07
N THR A 106 5.46 7.75 2.29
CA THR A 106 4.24 8.14 2.97
C THR A 106 3.03 8.00 2.05
N ALA A 107 1.83 7.89 2.64
CA ALA A 107 0.57 7.88 1.90
C ALA A 107 0.39 9.12 1.01
N ALA A 108 0.86 10.28 1.47
CA ALA A 108 0.78 11.53 0.71
C ALA A 108 1.67 11.51 -0.55
N GLU A 109 2.91 11.02 -0.43
CA GLU A 109 3.83 10.88 -1.57
C GLU A 109 3.29 9.88 -2.59
N LEU A 110 2.77 8.72 -2.14
CA LEU A 110 2.16 7.75 -3.05
C LEU A 110 0.94 8.33 -3.77
N LEU A 111 0.09 9.10 -3.06
CA LEU A 111 -1.05 9.75 -3.69
C LEU A 111 -0.63 10.79 -4.74
N GLN A 112 0.45 11.54 -4.47
CA GLN A 112 1.04 12.46 -5.42
C GLN A 112 1.53 11.72 -6.67
N MET A 113 2.31 10.64 -6.50
CA MET A 113 2.80 9.84 -7.63
C MET A 113 1.66 9.26 -8.48
N VAL A 114 0.57 8.80 -7.84
CA VAL A 114 -0.63 8.32 -8.55
C VAL A 114 -1.31 9.45 -9.31
N SER A 115 -1.38 10.64 -8.72
CA SER A 115 -1.97 11.82 -9.38
C SER A 115 -1.13 12.25 -10.58
N GLU A 116 0.19 12.31 -10.45
CA GLU A 116 1.11 12.63 -11.54
C GLU A 116 1.07 11.59 -12.67
N ALA A 117 0.99 10.30 -12.34
CA ALA A 117 0.84 9.24 -13.32
C ALA A 117 -0.49 9.33 -14.10
N ARG A 118 -1.59 9.66 -13.39
CA ARG A 118 -2.90 9.90 -14.01
C ARG A 118 -2.85 11.12 -14.93
N ASP A 119 -2.23 12.21 -14.49
CA ASP A 119 -2.16 13.45 -15.27
C ASP A 119 -1.31 13.23 -16.53
N SER A 120 -0.17 12.55 -16.39
CA SER A 120 0.67 12.13 -17.53
C SER A 120 -0.07 11.24 -18.53
N PHE A 121 -0.90 10.32 -18.04
CA PHE A 121 -1.75 9.49 -18.90
C PHE A 121 -2.71 10.34 -19.74
N TRP A 122 -3.32 11.37 -19.16
CA TRP A 122 -4.22 12.27 -19.87
C TRP A 122 -3.51 13.21 -20.85
N GLU A 123 -2.35 13.74 -20.47
CA GLU A 123 -1.52 14.59 -21.32
C GLU A 123 -0.96 13.84 -22.53
N GLY A 124 -0.67 12.54 -22.37
CA GLY A 124 -0.24 11.67 -23.46
C GLY A 124 -1.32 11.33 -24.48
N MET A 125 -2.59 11.70 -24.23
CA MET A 125 -3.70 11.47 -25.15
C MET A 125 -4.02 12.70 -25.98
N ASP A 126 -4.26 12.49 -27.28
CA ASP A 126 -4.88 13.50 -28.14
C ASP A 126 -6.41 13.56 -27.94
N GLU A 127 -7.06 14.50 -28.62
CA GLU A 127 -8.50 14.74 -28.46
C GLU A 127 -9.37 13.61 -29.01
N GLU A 128 -8.91 12.89 -30.03
CA GLU A 128 -9.61 11.73 -30.59
C GLU A 128 -9.60 10.57 -29.58
N GLN A 129 -8.44 10.30 -29.00
CA GLN A 129 -8.23 9.27 -27.98
C GLN A 129 -9.05 9.55 -26.72
N ARG A 130 -9.05 10.80 -26.23
CA ARG A 130 -9.87 11.19 -25.07
C ARG A 130 -11.36 11.00 -25.34
N ARG A 131 -11.84 11.37 -26.53
CA ARG A 131 -13.24 11.21 -26.92
C ARG A 131 -13.66 9.75 -26.97
N ALA A 132 -12.85 8.88 -27.58
CA ALA A 132 -13.10 7.44 -27.64
C ALA A 132 -13.15 6.81 -26.23
N LEU A 133 -12.28 7.26 -25.32
CA LEU A 133 -12.30 6.80 -23.93
C LEU A 133 -13.58 7.23 -23.20
N TYR A 134 -14.01 8.49 -23.37
CA TYR A 134 -15.27 8.95 -22.78
C TYR A 134 -16.50 8.22 -23.33
N GLU A 135 -16.51 7.88 -24.62
CA GLU A 135 -17.59 7.06 -25.21
C GLU A 135 -17.64 5.66 -24.60
N THR A 136 -16.46 5.04 -24.40
CA THR A 136 -16.35 3.73 -23.74
C THR A 136 -16.88 3.79 -22.31
N TRP A 137 -16.55 4.85 -21.56
CA TRP A 137 -17.04 5.02 -20.20
C TRP A 137 -18.53 5.32 -20.14
N ARG A 138 -19.04 6.16 -21.04
CA ARG A 138 -20.47 6.44 -21.16
C ARG A 138 -21.23 5.14 -21.42
N ALA A 139 -20.82 4.35 -22.41
CA ALA A 139 -21.45 3.06 -22.73
C ALA A 139 -21.45 2.07 -21.55
N ARG A 140 -20.43 2.11 -20.68
CA ARG A 140 -20.38 1.29 -19.46
C ARG A 140 -21.30 1.80 -18.35
N LEU A 141 -21.52 3.12 -18.28
CA LEU A 141 -22.25 3.78 -17.20
C LEU A 141 -23.73 3.98 -17.53
N THR A 142 -24.13 3.90 -18.81
CA THR A 142 -25.54 3.88 -19.23
C THR A 142 -26.09 2.46 -19.07
N PRO A 143 -27.12 2.23 -18.24
CA PRO A 143 -27.77 0.93 -18.13
C PRO A 143 -28.39 0.50 -19.47
N GLU A 144 -28.42 -0.79 -19.78
CA GLU A 144 -29.12 -1.29 -20.98
C GLU A 144 -30.59 -0.84 -20.97
N GLY A 145 -30.95 0.09 -21.85
CA GLY A 145 -32.34 0.53 -22.07
C GLY A 145 -32.64 2.01 -21.82
N GLU A 146 -31.68 2.83 -21.38
CA GLU A 146 -31.85 4.28 -21.32
C GLU A 146 -30.98 4.97 -22.39
N GLU A 147 -31.61 5.76 -23.27
CA GLU A 147 -30.86 6.69 -24.13
C GLU A 147 -30.26 7.82 -23.27
N PRO A 148 -29.08 8.36 -23.65
CA PRO A 148 -28.33 9.34 -22.87
C PRO A 148 -29.05 10.68 -22.65
#